data_AF-A0A820RJW6-F1
#
_entry.id   AF-A0A820RJW6-F1
#
_cell.length_a   1.000
_cell.length_b   1.000
_cell.length_c   1.000
_cell.angle_alpha   90.00
_cell.angle_beta   90.00
_cell.angle_gamma   90.00
#
_symmetry.space_group_name_H-M   'P 1'
#
loop_
_entity.id
_entity.type
_entity.pdbx_description
1 polymer ?
#
loop_
_entity_poly.entity_id
_entity_poly.type
_entity_poly.pdbx_seq_one_letter_code
_entity_poly.pdbx_strand_id
1 'polypeptide(L)' 'LVQGENGMYFCGNSVTPANGHDLSLLSGFAVAELIGAKYPFSDNSSALRDYNRYKRMCVN' A
#
# COMPACT_ATOMS: atom_id res chain seq x y z
N LEU A 1 9.42 6.19 -9.25
CA LEU A 1 8.12 5.87 -8.63
C LEU A 1 7.05 6.43 -9.55
N VAL A 2 6.23 5.57 -10.17
CA VAL A 2 5.15 5.98 -11.09
C VAL A 2 3.88 6.43 -10.34
N GLN A 3 3.82 6.19 -9.03
CA GLN A 3 2.66 6.56 -8.21
C GLN A 3 2.51 8.08 -8.17
N GLY A 4 1.32 8.57 -8.54
CA GLY A 4 1.02 10.00 -8.61
C GLY A 4 1.46 10.69 -9.90
N GLU A 5 2.16 10.00 -10.81
CA GLU A 5 2.53 10.56 -12.11
C GLU A 5 1.27 10.81 -12.95
N ASN A 6 1.08 12.05 -13.39
CA ASN A 6 -0.15 12.50 -14.07
C ASN A 6 -1.45 12.22 -13.29
N GLY A 7 -1.38 12.16 -11.95
CA GLY A 7 -2.52 11.85 -11.10
C GLY A 7 -2.98 10.38 -11.15
N MET A 8 -2.18 9.50 -11.75
CA MET A 8 -2.47 8.07 -11.81
C MET A 8 -1.81 7.31 -10.67
N TYR A 9 -2.53 6.32 -10.15
CA TYR A 9 -2.08 5.45 -9.08
C TYR A 9 -2.39 4.01 -9.44
N PHE A 10 -1.53 3.08 -9.01
CA PHE A 10 -1.63 1.67 -9.36
C PHE A 10 -1.60 0.81 -8.09
N CYS A 11 -2.56 -0.10 -7.98
CA CYS A 11 -2.64 -1.11 -6.92
C CYS A 11 -3.07 -2.46 -7.49
N GLY A 12 -2.92 -3.52 -6.70
CA GLY A 12 -3.26 -4.90 -7.04
C GLY A 12 -2.03 -5.80 -7.22
N ASN A 13 -2.26 -7.08 -7.45
CA ASN A 13 -1.21 -8.11 -7.47
C ASN A 13 -0.12 -7.87 -8.53
N SER A 14 -0.44 -7.21 -9.64
CA SER A 14 0.50 -6.93 -10.73
C SER A 14 1.56 -5.88 -10.38
N VAL A 15 1.39 -5.16 -9.27
CA VAL A 15 2.29 -4.08 -8.82
C VAL A 15 2.91 -4.36 -7.45
N THR A 16 2.79 -5.60 -6.95
CA THR A 16 3.38 -6.05 -5.69
C THR A 16 4.56 -7.01 -5.93
N PRO A 17 5.54 -7.09 -5.01
CA PRO A 17 6.79 -7.85 -5.22
C PRO A 17 6.60 -9.38 -5.21
N ALA A 18 5.44 -9.86 -4.77
CA ALA A 18 5.10 -11.27 -4.73
C ALA A 18 3.58 -11.47 -4.89
N ASN A 19 3.19 -12.72 -5.04
CA ASN A 19 1.78 -13.12 -5.04
C ASN A 19 1.26 -13.18 -3.60
N GLY A 20 0.14 -12.50 -3.35
CA GLY A 20 -0.50 -12.51 -2.04
C GLY A 20 -1.74 -11.61 -2.03
N HIS A 21 -2.84 -12.14 -1.49
CA HIS A 21 -4.05 -11.35 -1.30
C HIS A 21 -3.84 -10.21 -0.30
N ASP A 22 -3.01 -10.44 0.71
CA ASP A 22 -2.57 -9.44 1.67
C ASP A 22 -1.79 -8.31 0.99
N LEU A 23 -0.78 -8.63 0.18
CA LEU A 23 -0.01 -7.62 -0.56
C LEU A 23 -0.90 -6.82 -1.51
N SER A 24 -1.80 -7.50 -2.23
CA SER A 24 -2.77 -6.84 -3.11
C SER A 24 -3.66 -5.87 -2.34
N LEU A 25 -4.14 -6.25 -1.16
CA LEU A 25 -4.94 -5.39 -0.29
C LEU A 25 -4.11 -4.21 0.26
N LEU A 26 -2.91 -4.46 0.77
CA LEU A 26 -2.02 -3.43 1.32
C LEU A 26 -1.63 -2.39 0.26
N SER A 27 -1.51 -2.80 -1.01
CA SER A 27 -1.28 -1.87 -2.11
C SER A 27 -2.43 -0.88 -2.31
N GLY A 28 -3.68 -1.32 -2.12
CA GLY A 28 -4.85 -0.45 -2.16
C GLY A 28 -4.85 0.55 -1.01
N PHE A 29 -4.50 0.11 0.21
CA PHE A 29 -4.36 1.03 1.35
C PHE A 29 -3.25 2.06 1.15
N ALA A 30 -2.12 1.66 0.57
CA ALA A 30 -1.04 2.59 0.25
C ALA A 30 -1.46 3.66 -0.76
N VAL A 31 -2.14 3.27 -1.83
CA VAL A 31 -2.67 4.24 -2.80
C VAL A 31 -3.71 5.15 -2.15
N ALA A 32 -4.61 4.61 -1.33
CA ALA A 32 -5.59 5.42 -0.62
C ALA A 32 -4.91 6.45 0.32
N GLU A 33 -3.86 6.05 1.04
CA GLU A 33 -3.08 6.94 1.91
C GLU A 33 -2.35 8.04 1.11
N LEU A 34 -1.79 7.71 -0.06
CA LEU A 34 -1.17 8.70 -0.96
C LEU A 34 -2.17 9.75 -1.48
N ILE A 35 -3.45 9.39 -1.59
CA ILE A 35 -4.53 10.29 -2.01
C ILE A 35 -5.18 11.00 -0.78
N GLY A 36 -4.66 10.77 0.43
CA GLY A 36 -5.04 11.49 1.65
C GLY A 36 -5.97 10.75 2.61
N ALA A 37 -6.29 9.49 2.35
CA ALA A 37 -7.02 8.67 3.31
C ALA A 37 -6.14 8.28 4.51
N LYS A 38 -6.77 7.93 5.63
CA LYS A 38 -6.05 7.37 6.79
C LYS A 38 -6.02 5.85 6.70
N TYR A 39 -4.91 5.23 7.15
CA TYR A 39 -4.85 3.78 7.29
C TYR A 39 -5.89 3.30 8.33
N PRO A 40 -6.77 2.34 7.99
CA PRO A 40 -7.93 2.01 8.84
C PRO A 40 -7.60 1.18 10.07
N PHE A 41 -6.38 0.63 10.19
CA PHE A 41 -5.99 -0.28 11.28
C PHE A 41 -4.79 0.24 12.09
N SER A 42 -4.73 1.55 12.33
CA SER A 42 -3.65 2.18 13.11
C SER A 42 -3.46 1.59 14.51
N ASP A 43 -4.55 1.10 15.10
CA ASP A 43 -4.57 0.63 16.49
C ASP A 43 -4.20 -0.87 16.59
N ASN A 44 -4.09 -1.56 15.46
CA ASN A 44 -3.64 -2.95 15.41
C ASN A 44 -2.15 -3.00 15.08
N SER A 45 -1.33 -3.27 16.11
CA SER A 45 0.14 -3.24 16.00
C SER A 45 0.70 -4.22 14.97
N SER A 46 0.10 -5.41 14.82
CA SER A 46 0.50 -6.41 13.82
C SER A 46 0.19 -5.94 12.40
N ALA A 47 -1.03 -5.43 12.17
CA ALA A 47 -1.43 -4.90 10.87
C ALA A 47 -0.58 -3.68 10.47
N LEU A 48 -0.35 -2.77 11.41
CA LEU A 48 0.49 -1.59 11.19
C LEU A 48 1.95 -1.97 10.89
N ARG A 49 2.51 -2.96 11.58
CA ARG A 49 3.85 -3.49 11.30
C ARG A 49 3.94 -4.01 9.87
N ASP A 50 3.00 -4.84 9.46
CA ASP A 50 3.02 -5.48 8.13
C ASP A 50 2.78 -4.45 7.02
N TYR A 51 1.88 -3.48 7.25
CA TYR A 51 1.68 -2.35 6.35
C TYR A 51 2.92 -1.46 6.21
N ASN A 52 3.62 -1.15 7.31
CA ASN A 52 4.87 -0.39 7.25
C ASN A 52 5.98 -1.16 6.53
N ARG A 53 6.04 -2.49 6.69
CA ARG A 53 6.96 -3.33 5.91
C ARG A 53 6.62 -3.27 4.42
N TYR A 54 5.34 -3.35 4.07
CA TYR A 54 4.87 -3.19 2.69
C TYR A 54 5.31 -1.83 2.10
N LYS A 55 5.07 -0.73 2.80
CA LYS A 55 5.44 0.63 2.33
C LYS A 55 6.93 0.77 2.03
N ARG A 56 7.81 0.20 2.87
CA ARG A 56 9.27 0.20 2.64
C ARG A 56 9.68 -0.56 1.38
N MET A 57 8.89 -1.53 0.93
CA MET A 57 9.18 -2.28 -0.29
C MET A 57 8.65 -1.57 -1.55
N CYS A 58 7.51 -0.88 -1.45
CA CYS A 58 6.71 -0.51 -2.62
C CYS A 58 6.42 0.98 -2.80
N VAL A 59 6.52 1.79 -1.75
CA VAL A 59 5.95 3.15 -1.73
C VAL A 59 7.00 4.25 -1.59
N ASN A 60 8.19 3.95 -1.02
CA ASN A 60 9.33 4.86 -0.79
C ASN A 60 8.99 6.35 -0.67
#